data_AF-A0A4S8KYW9-F1
#
_entry.id   AF-A0A4S8KYW9-F1
#
_cell.length_a   1.000
_cell.length_b   1.000
_cell.length_c   1.000
_cell.angle_alpha   90.00
_cell.angle_beta   90.00
_cell.angle_gamma   90.00
#
_symmetry.space_group_name_H-M   'P 1'
#
loop_
_entity.id
_entity.type
_entity.pdbx_description
1 polymer ?
#
loop_
_entity_poly.entity_id
_entity_poly.type
_entity_poly.pdbx_seq_one_letter_code
_entity_poly.pdbx_strand_id
1 'polypeptide(L)'
;MKEYLVEDLESYPEWMDAIESLVSLEASFKFNDFKKILPTTKRPVAVPVWVKNARKESCPKKVGAVETFRNEVLVWWNTMQPDWRILDKDDLDTGEWVKEVKGQWGKLRCPGINGLYSVMACLRWWAVSEIGQEGRLSEQWTRLLQDVVWVMDAIAGEEEQPPTKKSRPSA
;
A
#
# COMPACT_ATOMS: atom_id res chain seq x y z
N MET A 1 4.94 -9.25 -11.19
CA MET A 1 4.62 -8.39 -10.03
C MET A 1 5.89 -7.72 -9.53
N LYS A 2 6.87 -8.50 -9.06
CA LYS A 2 8.17 -8.02 -8.57
C LYS A 2 8.95 -7.20 -9.61
N GLU A 3 9.16 -7.73 -10.82
CA GLU A 3 9.92 -7.06 -11.90
C GLU A 3 9.43 -5.63 -12.18
N TYR A 4 8.11 -5.43 -12.23
CA TYR A 4 7.52 -4.11 -12.45
C TYR A 4 7.83 -3.11 -11.33
N LEU A 5 7.85 -3.57 -10.07
CA LEU A 5 8.12 -2.69 -8.93
C LEU A 5 9.61 -2.36 -8.80
N VAL A 6 10.49 -3.26 -9.26
CA VAL A 6 11.95 -3.11 -9.16
C VAL A 6 12.45 -2.02 -10.11
N GLU A 7 11.90 -1.94 -11.32
CA GLU A 7 12.28 -0.96 -12.34
C GLU A 7 12.31 0.48 -11.77
N ASP A 8 13.33 1.26 -12.13
CA ASP A 8 13.64 2.65 -11.70
C ASP A 8 14.09 2.83 -10.23
N LEU A 9 13.79 1.89 -9.32
CA LEU A 9 14.04 2.04 -7.88
C LEU A 9 14.98 0.98 -7.30
N GLU A 10 15.72 0.26 -8.14
CA GLU A 10 16.66 -0.82 -7.77
C GLU A 10 17.75 -0.38 -6.80
N SER A 11 18.11 0.91 -6.85
CA SER A 11 19.16 1.51 -6.02
C SER A 11 18.70 1.95 -4.63
N TYR A 12 17.40 1.81 -4.30
CA TYR A 12 16.80 2.23 -3.03
C TYR A 12 16.55 1.00 -2.14
N PRO A 13 17.40 0.71 -1.14
CA PRO A 13 17.27 -0.48 -0.30
C PRO A 13 15.91 -0.57 0.42
N GLU A 14 15.40 0.55 0.93
CA GLU A 14 14.11 0.61 1.64
C GLU A 14 12.94 0.20 0.74
N TRP A 15 13.05 0.46 -0.56
CA TRP A 15 12.04 0.07 -1.54
C TRP A 15 12.12 -1.44 -1.84
N MET A 16 13.33 -1.97 -1.94
CA MET A 16 13.55 -3.41 -2.13
C MET A 16 13.04 -4.21 -0.94
N ASP A 17 13.32 -3.74 0.29
CA ASP A 17 12.79 -4.34 1.51
C ASP A 17 11.26 -4.33 1.52
N ALA A 18 10.63 -3.23 1.08
CA ALA A 18 9.18 -3.15 0.97
C ALA A 18 8.59 -4.14 -0.06
N ILE A 19 9.30 -4.40 -1.16
CA ILE A 19 8.92 -5.45 -2.11
C ILE A 19 9.01 -6.83 -1.47
N GLU A 20 10.03 -7.11 -0.66
CA GLU A 20 10.12 -8.39 0.07
C GLU A 20 9.01 -8.55 1.11
N SER A 21 8.63 -7.49 1.82
CA SER A 21 7.44 -7.51 2.70
C SER A 21 6.16 -7.79 1.92
N LEU A 22 5.98 -7.22 0.73
CA LEU A 22 4.84 -7.55 -0.14
C LEU A 22 4.86 -9.03 -0.56
N VAL A 23 6.03 -9.56 -0.96
CA VAL A 23 6.17 -10.97 -1.33
C VAL A 23 5.87 -11.89 -0.15
N SER A 24 6.32 -11.52 1.05
CA SER A 24 6.09 -12.26 2.29
C SER A 24 4.60 -12.28 2.67
N LEU A 25 3.92 -11.14 2.51
CA LEU A 25 2.47 -11.06 2.63
C LEU A 25 1.76 -12.00 1.63
N GLU A 26 2.11 -11.94 0.35
CA GLU A 26 1.48 -12.81 -0.65
C GLU A 26 1.78 -14.29 -0.34
N ALA A 27 2.96 -14.62 0.17
CA ALA A 27 3.32 -15.96 0.60
C ALA A 27 2.50 -16.44 1.80
N SER A 28 2.18 -15.58 2.78
CA SER A 28 1.32 -15.94 3.92
C SER A 28 -0.11 -16.31 3.45
N PHE A 29 -0.58 -15.66 2.38
CA PHE A 29 -1.82 -16.02 1.68
C PHE A 29 -1.66 -17.16 0.66
N LYS A 30 -0.48 -17.80 0.59
CA LYS A 30 -0.15 -18.89 -0.36
C LYS A 30 -0.32 -18.49 -1.83
N PHE A 31 -0.08 -17.21 -2.14
CA PHE A 31 -0.30 -16.62 -3.46
C PHE A 31 -1.73 -16.83 -3.98
N ASN A 32 -2.70 -16.91 -3.07
CA ASN A 32 -4.08 -17.12 -3.44
C ASN A 32 -4.70 -15.82 -3.96
N ASP A 33 -5.02 -15.79 -5.25
CA ASP A 33 -5.72 -14.67 -5.87
C ASP A 33 -7.19 -14.67 -5.46
N PHE A 34 -7.53 -13.87 -4.44
CA PHE A 34 -8.92 -13.61 -4.13
C PHE A 34 -9.51 -12.65 -5.17
N LYS A 35 -10.78 -12.87 -5.54
CA LYS A 35 -11.57 -11.91 -6.36
C LYS A 35 -11.88 -10.60 -5.63
N LYS A 36 -11.34 -10.40 -4.42
CA LYS A 36 -11.48 -9.16 -3.66
C LYS A 36 -10.59 -8.08 -4.30
N ILE A 37 -11.06 -6.85 -4.19
CA ILE A 37 -10.37 -5.68 -4.72
C ILE A 37 -10.31 -4.69 -3.56
N LEU A 38 -9.19 -3.98 -3.42
CA LEU A 38 -9.12 -2.85 -2.51
C LEU A 38 -10.26 -1.85 -2.77
N PRO A 39 -10.64 -1.03 -1.78
CA PRO A 39 -11.66 -0.01 -1.96
C PRO A 39 -11.39 0.91 -3.16
N THR A 40 -12.43 1.23 -3.92
CA THR A 40 -12.38 2.17 -5.06
C THR A 40 -12.59 3.62 -4.62
N THR A 41 -13.10 3.83 -3.41
CA THR A 41 -13.31 5.14 -2.80
C THR A 41 -12.01 5.94 -2.81
N LYS A 42 -12.04 7.15 -3.41
CA LYS A 42 -10.89 8.08 -3.49
C LYS A 42 -9.62 7.50 -4.14
N ARG A 43 -9.72 6.37 -4.85
CA ARG A 43 -8.60 5.77 -5.59
C ARG A 43 -8.05 6.76 -6.63
N PRO A 44 -6.73 6.94 -6.74
CA PRO A 44 -6.14 7.75 -7.79
C PRO A 44 -6.56 7.25 -9.18
N VAL A 45 -6.90 8.17 -10.08
CA VAL A 45 -7.42 7.83 -11.42
C VAL A 45 -6.39 7.09 -12.27
N ALA A 46 -5.10 7.23 -11.95
CA ALA A 46 -4.01 6.47 -12.55
C ALA A 46 -4.17 4.95 -12.39
N VAL A 47 -4.68 4.48 -11.24
CA VAL A 47 -4.80 3.04 -10.94
C VAL A 47 -5.76 2.32 -11.90
N PRO A 48 -7.03 2.72 -12.09
CA PRO A 48 -7.91 2.02 -13.02
C PRO A 48 -7.42 2.09 -14.47
N VAL A 49 -6.73 3.16 -14.87
CA VAL A 49 -6.12 3.25 -16.22
C VAL A 49 -4.98 2.24 -16.37
N TRP A 50 -4.08 2.19 -15.40
CA TRP A 50 -2.99 1.23 -15.37
C TRP A 50 -3.49 -0.22 -15.39
N VAL A 51 -4.49 -0.52 -14.56
CA VAL A 51 -5.15 -1.84 -14.52
C VAL A 51 -5.78 -2.19 -15.88
N LYS A 52 -6.48 -1.25 -16.51
CA LYS A 52 -7.08 -1.42 -17.84
C LYS A 52 -6.02 -1.69 -18.92
N ASN A 53 -4.85 -1.07 -18.81
CA ASN A 53 -3.73 -1.24 -19.74
C ASN A 53 -2.81 -2.42 -19.34
N ALA A 54 -3.40 -3.45 -18.71
CA ALA A 54 -2.73 -4.68 -18.30
C ALA A 54 -1.51 -4.47 -17.39
N ARG A 55 -1.44 -3.33 -16.68
CA ARG A 55 -0.39 -3.02 -15.70
C ARG A 55 1.03 -2.99 -16.28
N LYS A 56 1.15 -2.68 -17.58
CA LYS A 56 2.44 -2.68 -18.31
C LYS A 56 3.10 -1.31 -18.38
N GLU A 57 2.34 -0.24 -18.19
CA GLU A 57 2.88 1.11 -18.26
C GLU A 57 3.73 1.38 -17.02
N SER A 58 5.00 1.79 -17.21
CA SER A 58 5.89 2.16 -16.09
C SER A 58 5.27 3.29 -15.25
N CYS A 59 4.77 4.35 -15.88
CA CYS A 59 4.00 5.40 -15.21
C CYS A 59 2.77 5.79 -16.06
N PRO A 60 1.53 5.69 -15.53
CA PRO A 60 0.34 6.08 -16.28
C PRO A 60 0.31 7.57 -16.57
N LYS A 61 -0.08 7.96 -17.80
CA LYS A 61 -0.19 9.38 -18.22
C LYS A 61 -1.13 10.25 -17.37
N LYS A 62 -1.97 9.62 -16.52
CA LYS A 62 -2.90 10.30 -15.62
C LYS A 62 -2.34 10.55 -14.23
N VAL A 63 -1.09 10.18 -13.96
CA VAL A 63 -0.36 10.69 -12.80
C VAL A 63 -0.19 12.19 -13.04
N GLY A 64 -0.90 12.99 -12.24
CA GLY A 64 -0.89 14.45 -12.34
C GLY A 64 0.39 15.07 -11.80
N ALA A 65 0.34 16.34 -11.42
CA ALA A 65 1.43 16.96 -10.67
C ALA A 65 1.72 16.18 -9.38
N VAL A 66 3.00 16.06 -9.01
CA VAL A 66 3.48 15.26 -7.86
C VAL A 66 2.71 15.59 -6.58
N GLU A 67 2.56 16.89 -6.30
CA GLU A 67 1.81 17.40 -5.14
C GLU A 67 0.35 16.93 -5.11
N THR A 68 -0.32 16.91 -6.27
CA THR A 68 -1.71 16.43 -6.34
C THR A 68 -1.76 14.92 -6.18
N PHE A 69 -0.86 14.22 -6.85
CA PHE A 69 -0.84 12.76 -6.83
C PHE A 69 -0.50 12.21 -5.45
N ARG A 70 0.47 12.78 -4.73
CA ARG A 70 0.78 12.35 -3.36
C ARG A 70 -0.43 12.49 -2.43
N ASN A 71 -1.19 13.58 -2.55
CA ASN A 71 -2.38 13.80 -1.74
C ASN A 71 -3.49 12.79 -2.07
N GLU A 72 -3.66 12.45 -3.35
CA GLU A 72 -4.57 11.37 -3.76
C GLU A 72 -4.17 10.02 -3.14
N VAL A 73 -2.88 9.71 -3.12
CA VAL A 73 -2.35 8.46 -2.54
C VAL A 73 -2.57 8.43 -1.02
N LEU A 74 -2.23 9.50 -0.30
CA LEU A 74 -2.42 9.61 1.16
C LEU A 74 -3.90 9.46 1.54
N VAL A 75 -4.79 10.18 0.86
CA VAL A 75 -6.24 10.10 1.09
C VAL A 75 -6.74 8.68 0.80
N TRP A 76 -6.32 8.08 -0.32
CA TRP A 76 -6.74 6.72 -0.67
C TRP A 76 -6.28 5.70 0.37
N TRP A 77 -5.01 5.77 0.79
CA TRP A 77 -4.47 4.92 1.86
C TRP A 77 -5.28 5.05 3.14
N ASN A 78 -5.57 6.28 3.56
CA ASN A 78 -6.35 6.53 4.77
C ASN A 78 -7.79 5.95 4.70
N THR A 79 -8.43 6.00 3.52
CA THR A 79 -9.80 5.43 3.36
C THR A 79 -9.87 3.91 3.48
N MET A 80 -8.74 3.21 3.34
CA MET A 80 -8.65 1.76 3.53
C MET A 80 -8.41 1.36 4.97
N GLN A 81 -7.92 2.30 5.78
CA GLN A 81 -7.58 2.02 7.16
C GLN A 81 -8.81 1.60 7.95
N PRO A 82 -8.65 0.69 8.91
CA PRO A 82 -9.70 0.38 9.85
C PRO A 82 -9.98 1.58 10.76
N ASP A 83 -11.19 1.64 11.33
CA ASP A 83 -11.67 2.79 12.12
C ASP A 83 -10.73 3.17 13.28
N TRP A 84 -9.97 2.21 13.82
CA TRP A 84 -8.99 2.44 14.89
C TRP A 84 -7.68 3.09 14.44
N ARG A 85 -7.49 3.30 13.13
CA ARG A 85 -6.26 3.80 12.52
C ARG A 85 -6.46 4.98 11.57
N ILE A 86 -7.69 5.25 11.10
CA ILE A 86 -7.97 6.39 10.22
C ILE A 86 -7.50 7.69 10.88
N LEU A 87 -6.78 8.51 10.13
CA LEU A 87 -6.37 9.85 10.52
C LEU A 87 -7.44 10.88 10.12
N ASP A 88 -7.51 11.96 10.88
CA ASP A 88 -8.25 13.15 10.47
C ASP A 88 -7.55 13.83 9.28
N LYS A 89 -8.31 14.63 8.53
CA LYS A 89 -7.82 15.27 7.29
C LYS A 89 -6.58 16.12 7.53
N ASP A 90 -6.53 16.82 8.67
CA ASP A 90 -5.45 17.75 9.01
C ASP A 90 -4.16 17.02 9.41
N ASP A 91 -4.25 15.72 9.76
CA ASP A 91 -3.12 14.88 10.15
C ASP A 91 -2.59 14.02 8.98
N LEU A 92 -3.22 14.06 7.81
CA LEU A 92 -2.78 13.26 6.66
C LEU A 92 -1.38 13.63 6.18
N ASP A 93 -1.01 14.91 6.29
CA ASP A 93 0.30 15.40 5.86
C ASP A 93 1.42 14.96 6.81
N THR A 94 1.12 14.70 8.09
CA THR A 94 2.10 14.17 9.04
C THR A 94 2.32 12.68 8.81
N GLY A 95 1.28 11.95 8.42
CA GLY A 95 1.33 10.53 8.07
C GLY A 95 1.61 9.64 9.28
N GLU A 96 1.16 10.06 10.47
CA GLU A 96 1.43 9.36 11.74
C GLU A 96 0.32 8.36 12.10
N TRP A 97 0.08 7.38 11.22
CA TRP A 97 -0.85 6.29 11.53
C TRP A 97 -0.36 5.47 12.74
N VAL A 98 -1.29 5.07 13.60
CA VAL A 98 -1.00 4.22 14.76
C VAL A 98 -0.36 2.90 14.28
N LYS A 99 0.81 2.57 14.84
CA LYS A 99 1.55 1.32 14.60
C LYS A 99 1.33 0.30 15.71
N GLU A 100 0.07 0.05 16.02
CA GLU A 100 -0.39 -0.92 17.01
C GLU A 100 -1.66 -1.58 16.48
N VAL A 101 -1.72 -2.91 16.47
CA VAL A 101 -2.91 -3.65 16.01
C VAL A 101 -3.99 -3.59 17.09
N LYS A 102 -5.06 -2.82 16.85
CA LYS A 102 -6.19 -2.64 17.78
C LYS A 102 -7.46 -3.39 17.36
N GLY A 103 -7.42 -4.11 16.24
CA GLY A 103 -8.57 -4.82 15.71
C GLY A 103 -8.29 -5.44 14.34
N GLN A 104 -9.35 -5.87 13.65
CA GLN A 104 -9.22 -6.51 12.34
C GLN A 104 -8.83 -5.51 11.24
N TRP A 105 -8.02 -5.96 10.29
CA TRP A 105 -7.60 -5.20 9.11
C TRP A 105 -8.68 -4.97 8.06
N GLY A 106 -9.76 -5.75 8.10
CA GLY A 106 -10.93 -5.59 7.24
C GLY A 106 -10.59 -5.54 5.75
N LYS A 107 -10.70 -4.34 5.15
CA LYS A 107 -10.54 -4.10 3.70
C LYS A 107 -9.11 -4.29 3.20
N LEU A 108 -8.11 -4.13 4.08
CA LEU A 108 -6.70 -4.29 3.74
C LEU A 108 -6.29 -5.76 3.60
N ARG A 109 -7.09 -6.71 4.13
CA ARG A 109 -6.92 -8.15 3.93
C ARG A 109 -7.36 -8.58 2.53
N CYS A 110 -6.62 -8.12 1.53
CA CYS A 110 -6.88 -8.30 0.11
C CYS A 110 -5.56 -8.67 -0.59
N PRO A 111 -5.18 -9.96 -0.62
CA PRO A 111 -3.98 -10.38 -1.34
C PRO A 111 -4.21 -10.37 -2.86
N GLY A 112 -3.12 -10.54 -3.60
CA GLY A 112 -3.10 -10.64 -5.05
C GLY A 112 -2.96 -9.29 -5.75
N ILE A 113 -3.06 -9.33 -7.08
CA ILE A 113 -2.74 -8.19 -7.96
C ILE A 113 -3.68 -6.97 -7.81
N ASN A 114 -4.82 -7.14 -7.15
CA ASN A 114 -5.78 -6.07 -6.85
C ASN A 114 -5.68 -5.55 -5.41
N GLY A 115 -4.72 -6.10 -4.65
CA GLY A 115 -4.39 -5.80 -3.27
C GLY A 115 -3.39 -4.67 -3.11
N LEU A 116 -2.57 -4.79 -2.06
CA LEU A 116 -1.52 -3.81 -1.70
C LEU A 116 -0.47 -3.62 -2.80
N TYR A 117 -0.37 -4.54 -3.76
CA TYR A 117 0.38 -4.32 -5.00
C TYR A 117 0.00 -3.02 -5.73
N SER A 118 -1.29 -2.64 -5.73
CA SER A 118 -1.72 -1.38 -6.37
C SER A 118 -1.30 -0.13 -5.57
N VAL A 119 -1.13 -0.24 -4.25
CA VAL A 119 -0.61 0.83 -3.40
C VAL A 119 0.89 0.99 -3.64
N MET A 120 1.63 -0.11 -3.70
CA MET A 120 3.05 -0.11 -4.09
C MET A 120 3.25 0.51 -5.48
N ALA A 121 2.42 0.17 -6.48
CA ALA A 121 2.50 0.81 -7.79
C ALA A 121 2.32 2.35 -7.72
N CYS A 122 1.42 2.85 -6.87
CA CYS A 122 1.27 4.29 -6.65
C CYS A 122 2.51 4.92 -6.00
N LEU A 123 3.07 4.27 -4.98
CA LEU A 123 4.31 4.73 -4.34
C LEU A 123 5.48 4.79 -5.33
N ARG A 124 5.58 3.82 -6.24
CA ARG A 124 6.57 3.84 -7.32
C ARG A 124 6.39 5.06 -8.24
N TRP A 125 5.16 5.33 -8.71
CA TRP A 125 4.91 6.48 -9.58
C TRP A 125 5.20 7.80 -8.89
N TRP A 126 4.88 7.90 -7.60
CA TRP A 126 5.22 9.05 -6.78
C TRP A 126 6.75 9.21 -6.69
N ALA A 127 7.48 8.16 -6.30
CA ALA A 127 8.93 8.17 -6.19
C ALA A 127 9.63 8.59 -7.49
N VAL A 128 9.27 7.95 -8.62
CA VAL A 128 9.85 8.27 -9.93
C VAL A 128 9.61 9.73 -10.30
N SER A 129 8.43 10.26 -9.97
CA SER A 129 8.09 11.65 -10.26
C SER A 129 8.87 12.64 -9.36
N GLU A 130 9.05 12.34 -8.06
CA GLU A 130 9.86 13.16 -7.15
C GLU A 130 11.34 13.13 -7.52
N ILE A 131 11.92 11.96 -7.79
CA ILE A 131 13.30 11.84 -8.23
C ILE A 131 13.51 12.64 -9.53
N GLY A 132 12.56 12.58 -10.46
CA GLY A 132 12.63 13.34 -11.71
C GLY A 132 12.56 14.87 -11.54
N GLN A 133 11.95 15.38 -10.45
CA GLN A 133 11.79 16.82 -10.20
C GLN A 133 12.81 17.38 -9.21
N GLU A 134 13.07 16.68 -8.10
CA GLU A 134 13.88 17.13 -6.97
C GLU A 134 15.18 16.34 -6.79
N GLY A 135 15.36 15.23 -7.53
CA GLY A 135 16.56 14.38 -7.43
C GLY A 135 16.64 13.54 -6.15
N ARG A 136 15.60 13.55 -5.31
CA ARG A 136 15.51 12.81 -4.05
C ARG A 136 14.07 12.51 -3.69
N LEU A 137 13.87 11.56 -2.77
CA LEU A 137 12.56 11.22 -2.21
C LEU A 137 12.24 12.12 -1.01
N SER A 138 10.97 12.49 -0.88
CA SER A 138 10.48 13.28 0.24
C SER A 138 10.30 12.42 1.50
N GLU A 139 10.36 13.06 2.67
CA GLU A 139 10.11 12.37 3.94
C GLU A 139 8.68 11.81 4.01
N GLN A 140 7.71 12.48 3.37
CA GLN A 140 6.32 12.01 3.30
C GLN A 140 6.22 10.68 2.54
N TRP A 141 6.94 10.55 1.43
CA TRP A 141 7.02 9.29 0.70
C TRP A 141 7.59 8.18 1.59
N THR A 142 8.70 8.46 2.29
CA THR A 142 9.34 7.49 3.20
C THR A 142 8.40 7.07 4.34
N ARG A 143 7.70 8.02 4.97
CA ARG A 143 6.75 7.73 6.05
C ARG A 143 5.61 6.83 5.57
N LEU A 144 5.02 7.14 4.40
CA LEU A 144 3.97 6.30 3.85
C LEU A 144 4.49 4.91 3.46
N LEU A 145 5.70 4.80 2.89
CA LEU A 145 6.30 3.50 2.60
C LEU A 145 6.46 2.66 3.87
N GLN A 146 7.05 3.24 4.92
CA GLN A 146 7.22 2.56 6.21
C GLN A 146 5.87 2.14 6.82
N ASP A 147 4.83 2.93 6.61
CA ASP A 147 3.48 2.62 7.06
C ASP A 147 2.88 1.42 6.32
N VAL A 148 3.02 1.41 4.99
CA VAL A 148 2.56 0.31 4.13
C VAL A 148 3.32 -0.97 4.46
N VAL A 149 4.64 -0.91 4.66
CA VAL A 149 5.47 -2.05 5.09
C VAL A 149 4.98 -2.61 6.41
N TRP A 150 4.78 -1.75 7.41
CA TRP A 150 4.29 -2.19 8.71
C TRP A 150 2.91 -2.88 8.62
N VAL A 151 2.00 -2.38 7.77
CA VAL A 151 0.71 -3.05 7.52
C VAL A 151 0.89 -4.41 6.85
N MET A 152 1.75 -4.50 5.84
CA MET A 152 2.03 -5.78 5.16
C MET A 152 2.55 -6.82 6.15
N ASP A 153 3.54 -6.44 6.97
CA ASP A 153 4.14 -7.35 7.95
C ASP A 153 3.14 -7.76 9.04
N ALA A 154 2.31 -6.82 9.51
CA ALA A 154 1.30 -7.12 10.53
C ALA A 154 0.21 -8.05 10.00
N ILE A 155 -0.28 -7.86 8.78
CA ILE A 155 -1.24 -8.77 8.16
C ILE A 155 -0.60 -10.14 7.90
N ALA A 156 0.65 -10.18 7.43
CA ALA A 156 1.36 -11.42 7.19
C ALA A 156 1.50 -12.24 8.48
N GLY A 157 1.90 -11.59 9.58
CA GLY A 157 2.01 -12.22 10.89
C GLY A 157 0.68 -12.76 11.45
N GLU A 158 -0.45 -12.11 11.17
CA GLU A 158 -1.78 -12.61 11.53
C GLU A 158 -2.20 -13.87 10.73
N GLU A 159 -1.81 -13.97 9.46
CA GLU A 159 -2.15 -15.14 8.62
C GLU A 159 -1.31 -16.38 8.93
N GLU A 160 -0.03 -16.20 9.28
CA GLU A 160 0.84 -17.32 9.66
C GLU A 160 0.46 -17.92 11.00
N GLN A 161 -0.15 -17.13 11.89
CA GLN A 161 -0.69 -17.64 13.14
C GLN A 161 -2.00 -18.40 12.87
N PRO A 162 -2.13 -19.69 13.24
CA PRO A 162 -3.41 -20.40 13.12
C PRO A 162 -4.48 -19.65 13.91
N PRO A 163 -5.73 -19.58 13.43
CA PRO A 163 -6.75 -18.70 14.01
C PRO A 163 -6.92 -19.05 15.48
N THR A 164 -6.42 -18.18 16.36
CA THR A 164 -6.59 -18.32 17.80
C THR A 164 -8.08 -18.46 18.06
N LYS A 165 -8.44 -19.61 18.67
CA LYS A 165 -9.78 -19.97 19.09
C LYS A 165 -10.50 -18.73 19.59
N LYS A 166 -11.61 -18.36 18.94
CA LYS A 166 -12.55 -17.39 19.48
C LYS A 166 -12.86 -17.81 20.92
N SER A 167 -12.32 -17.08 21.89
CA SER A 167 -12.76 -17.16 23.27
C SER A 167 -14.22 -16.75 23.27
N ARG A 168 -15.11 -17.74 23.31
CA ARG A 168 -16.54 -17.54 23.54
C ARG A 168 -16.64 -16.76 24.85
N PRO A 169 -17.32 -15.59 24.90
CA PRO A 169 -17.58 -14.97 26.18
C PRO A 169 -18.42 -15.95 26.99
N SER A 170 -17.90 -16.34 28.15
CA SER A 170 -18.65 -17.07 29.16
C SER A 170 -19.56 -16.09 29.88
N ALA A 171 -20.82 -16.51 30.02
CA ALA A 171 -21.95 -15.93 30.75
C ALA A 171 -22.67 -14.75 30.07
#